data_AF-A0A3R7XQS3-F1
#
_entry.id   AF-A0A3R7XQS3-F1
#
_cell.length_a   1.000
_cell.length_b   1.000
_cell.length_c   1.000
_cell.angle_alpha   90.00
_cell.angle_beta   90.00
_cell.angle_gamma   90.00
#
_symmetry.space_group_name_H-M   'P 1'
#
loop_
_entity.id
_entity.type
_entity.pdbx_description
1 polymer ?
#
loop_
_entity_poly.entity_id
_entity_poly.type
_entity_poly.pdbx_seq_one_letter_code
_entity_poly.pdbx_strand_id
1 'polypeptide(L)'
;MKKIAIVLVALMLMSMFAVAIPSSAANDKLEIRGPVWGIGDTGLEANSTNFAGFWYDLNENKSSERLIINSWTGDNKLEDDDLKYYSVPQNVTSEQNFNGFEHYAI
;
A
#
# COMPACT_ATOMS: atom_id res chain seq x y z
N MET A 1 17.71 -27.06 7.98
CA MET A 1 16.51 -26.52 7.30
C MET A 1 16.15 -25.10 7.74
N LYS A 2 15.98 -24.80 9.04
CA LYS A 2 15.62 -23.45 9.53
C LYS A 2 16.61 -22.33 9.13
N LYS A 3 17.91 -22.60 9.14
CA LYS A 3 18.95 -21.63 8.73
C LYS A 3 18.94 -21.33 7.23
N ILE A 4 18.62 -22.33 6.40
CA ILE A 4 18.50 -22.15 4.93
C ILE A 4 17.26 -21.32 4.58
N ALA A 5 16.15 -21.52 5.31
CA ALA A 5 14.94 -20.72 5.13
C ALA A 5 15.15 -19.24 5.48
N ILE A 6 15.86 -18.93 6.57
CA ILE A 6 16.17 -17.55 6.96
C ILE A 6 17.09 -16.87 5.94
N VAL A 7 18.07 -17.60 5.40
CA VAL A 7 18.97 -17.08 4.36
C VAL A 7 18.21 -16.81 3.06
N LEU A 8 17.27 -17.68 2.66
CA LEU A 8 16.45 -17.47 1.47
C LEU A 8 15.49 -16.29 1.64
N VAL A 9 14.87 -16.12 2.82
CA VAL A 9 14.02 -14.96 3.11
C VAL A 9 14.84 -13.67 3.12
N ALA A 10 16.02 -13.66 3.73
CA ALA A 10 16.91 -12.51 3.71
C ALA A 10 17.39 -12.16 2.29
N LEU A 11 17.67 -13.17 1.46
CA LEU A 11 18.06 -12.99 0.06
C LEU A 11 16.91 -12.46 -0.80
N MET A 12 15.69 -12.96 -0.59
CA MET A 12 14.48 -12.44 -1.24
C MET A 12 14.23 -10.98 -0.84
N LEU A 13 14.33 -10.65 0.45
CA LEU A 13 14.21 -9.27 0.92
C LEU A 13 15.30 -8.36 0.34
N MET A 14 16.57 -8.79 0.34
CA MET A 14 17.66 -8.02 -0.28
C MET A 14 17.44 -7.79 -1.78
N SER A 15 16.89 -8.77 -2.50
CA SER A 15 16.57 -8.60 -3.93
C SER A 15 15.48 -7.57 -4.19
N MET A 16 14.58 -7.33 -3.22
CA MET A 16 13.57 -6.26 -3.31
C MET A 16 14.15 -4.85 -3.09
N PHE A 17 15.33 -4.73 -2.45
CA PHE A 17 15.99 -3.45 -2.17
C PHE A 17 17.18 -3.13 -3.10
N ALA A 18 17.61 -4.06 -3.95
CA ALA A 18 18.86 -3.95 -4.73
C ALA A 18 18.72 -3.33 -6.14
N VAL A 19 17.64 -2.59 -6.43
CA VAL A 19 17.59 -1.76 -7.66
C VAL A 19 18.22 -0.40 -7.36
N ALA A 20 19.55 -0.37 -7.32
CA ALA A 20 20.33 0.87 -7.40
C ALA A 20 20.73 1.07 -8.87
N ILE A 21 19.90 1.78 -9.63
CA ILE A 21 20.22 2.20 -10.99
C ILE A 21 21.09 3.47 -10.88
N PRO A 22 22.23 3.58 -11.60
CA PRO A 22 23.06 4.78 -11.59
C PRO A 22 22.28 6.00 -12.09
N SER A 23 22.27 7.06 -11.29
CA SER A 23 21.62 8.33 -11.60
C SER A 23 22.28 9.00 -12.80
N SER A 24 21.66 8.87 -13.97
CA SER A 24 21.79 9.83 -15.06
C SER A 24 20.51 10.66 -15.08
N ALA A 25 20.66 11.99 -15.21
CA ALA A 25 19.61 12.97 -14.98
C ALA A 25 18.35 12.75 -15.86
N ALA A 26 17.40 12.00 -15.33
CA ALA A 26 15.98 12.06 -15.64
C ALA A 26 15.26 12.23 -14.30
N ASN A 27 14.08 12.86 -14.29
CA ASN A 27 13.18 12.86 -13.14
C ASN A 27 12.69 11.42 -12.88
N ASP A 28 13.56 10.53 -12.45
CA ASP A 28 13.28 9.13 -12.19
C ASP A 28 12.55 9.05 -10.85
N LYS A 29 11.27 9.43 -10.88
CA LYS A 29 10.37 9.31 -9.74
C LYS A 29 10.05 7.84 -9.59
N LEU A 30 10.23 7.32 -8.38
CA LEU A 30 9.72 6.01 -8.02
C LEU A 30 8.19 6.00 -8.17
N GLU A 31 7.66 5.03 -8.89
CA GLU A 31 6.22 4.76 -9.01
C GLU A 31 5.86 3.47 -8.27
N ILE A 32 4.86 3.56 -7.38
CA ILE A 32 4.26 2.40 -6.70
C ILE A 32 2.89 2.18 -7.33
N ARG A 33 2.64 0.98 -7.85
CA ARG A 33 1.40 0.65 -8.59
C ARG A 33 0.45 -0.19 -7.72
N GLY A 34 -0.84 0.00 -7.95
CA GLY A 34 -1.93 -0.78 -7.35
C GLY A 34 -2.42 -1.91 -8.25
N PRO A 35 -3.61 -2.47 -7.97
CA PRO A 35 -4.21 -3.52 -8.78
C PRO A 35 -4.56 -3.00 -10.18
N VAL A 36 -4.58 -3.90 -11.16
CA VAL A 36 -5.03 -3.64 -12.53
C VAL A 36 -6.42 -4.24 -12.70
N TRP A 37 -7.36 -3.45 -13.19
CA TRP A 37 -8.73 -3.87 -13.45
C TRP A 37 -9.06 -3.86 -14.94
N GLY A 38 -9.83 -4.86 -15.36
CA GLY A 38 -10.39 -5.00 -16.70
C GLY A 38 -11.82 -4.46 -16.79
N ILE A 39 -12.26 -4.24 -18.03
CA ILE A 39 -13.65 -3.89 -18.33
C ILE A 39 -14.55 -5.04 -17.90
N GLY A 40 -15.54 -4.77 -17.06
CA GLY A 40 -16.47 -5.77 -16.53
C GLY A 40 -16.07 -6.37 -15.17
N ASP A 41 -14.91 -5.98 -14.63
CA ASP A 41 -14.56 -6.30 -13.25
C ASP A 41 -15.55 -5.63 -12.29
N THR A 42 -15.86 -6.32 -11.19
CA THR A 42 -16.75 -5.82 -10.13
C THR A 42 -15.95 -5.62 -8.84
N GLY A 43 -16.41 -4.72 -7.97
CA GLY A 43 -15.72 -4.46 -6.70
C GLY A 43 -14.34 -3.82 -6.92
N LEU A 44 -14.27 -2.78 -7.74
CA LEU A 44 -13.04 -2.05 -8.07
C LEU A 44 -12.58 -1.24 -6.85
N GLU A 45 -11.83 -1.89 -5.98
CA GLU A 45 -11.33 -1.30 -4.75
C GLU A 45 -9.83 -1.54 -4.58
N ALA A 46 -9.08 -0.45 -4.49
CA ALA A 46 -7.73 -0.48 -3.96
C ALA A 46 -7.78 -0.22 -2.45
N ASN A 47 -7.04 -1.01 -1.69
CA ASN A 47 -6.80 -0.83 -0.26
C ASN A 47 -5.38 -1.32 0.08
N SER A 48 -4.96 -1.20 1.34
CA SER A 48 -3.58 -1.53 1.74
C SER A 48 -3.14 -2.97 1.45
N THR A 49 -4.07 -3.90 1.22
CA THR A 49 -3.75 -5.30 0.92
C THR A 49 -3.42 -5.56 -0.55
N ASN A 50 -3.85 -4.67 -1.45
CA ASN A 50 -3.68 -4.83 -2.90
C ASN A 50 -3.01 -3.62 -3.58
N PHE A 51 -2.86 -2.50 -2.87
CA PHE A 51 -2.11 -1.33 -3.32
C PHE A 51 -1.08 -0.91 -2.26
N ALA A 52 0.18 -1.25 -2.51
CA ALA A 52 1.30 -1.00 -1.60
C ALA A 52 1.63 0.50 -1.38
N GLY A 53 0.96 1.39 -2.11
CA GLY A 53 1.08 2.84 -1.90
C GLY A 53 0.32 3.33 -0.68
N PHE A 54 -0.65 2.56 -0.17
CA PHE A 54 -1.42 2.93 1.01
C PHE A 54 -0.73 2.52 2.31
N TRP A 55 -0.93 3.36 3.33
CA TRP A 55 -0.38 3.12 4.65
C TRP A 55 -0.94 1.83 5.26
N TYR A 56 -0.04 1.06 5.87
CA TYR A 56 -0.36 -0.19 6.55
C TYR A 56 0.58 -0.41 7.72
N ASP A 57 0.02 -0.64 8.90
CA ASP A 57 0.75 -1.10 10.07
C ASP A 57 0.83 -2.63 10.08
N LEU A 58 2.05 -3.15 9.91
CA LEU A 58 2.31 -4.60 9.91
C LEU A 58 2.19 -5.24 11.30
N ASN A 59 2.43 -4.48 12.37
CA ASN A 59 2.41 -4.99 13.74
C ASN A 59 0.96 -5.15 14.24
N GLU A 60 0.11 -4.19 13.89
CA GLU A 60 -1.27 -4.12 14.38
C GLU A 60 -2.31 -4.47 13.33
N ASN A 61 -1.89 -4.76 12.10
CA ASN A 61 -2.77 -5.08 10.97
C ASN A 61 -3.82 -3.96 10.74
N LYS A 62 -3.36 -2.71 10.73
CA LYS A 62 -4.20 -1.51 10.57
C LYS A 62 -3.93 -0.82 9.24
N SER A 63 -4.96 -0.25 8.64
CA SER A 63 -4.86 0.63 7.47
C SER A 63 -5.95 1.71 7.53
N SER A 64 -5.72 2.80 6.82
CA SER A 64 -6.62 3.96 6.82
C SER A 64 -7.30 4.22 5.48
N GLU A 65 -6.75 3.69 4.38
CA GLU A 65 -7.06 4.18 3.03
C GLU A 65 -7.76 3.16 2.14
N ARG A 66 -8.74 3.64 1.36
CA ARG A 66 -9.42 2.91 0.30
C ARG A 66 -9.70 3.84 -0.88
N LEU A 67 -9.48 3.37 -2.10
CA LEU A 67 -9.92 4.02 -3.33
C LEU A 67 -10.92 3.09 -4.03
N ILE A 68 -12.13 3.58 -4.28
CA ILE A 68 -13.23 2.81 -4.81
C ILE A 68 -13.70 3.42 -6.12
N ILE A 69 -13.87 2.58 -7.14
CA ILE A 69 -14.61 2.89 -8.36
C ILE A 69 -15.95 2.13 -8.32
N ASN A 70 -17.06 2.85 -8.14
CA ASN A 70 -18.39 2.25 -7.93
C ASN A 70 -18.97 1.66 -9.22
N SER A 71 -18.74 2.33 -10.35
CA SER A 71 -19.20 1.93 -11.67
C SER A 71 -18.15 2.25 -12.72
N TRP A 72 -17.89 1.31 -13.62
CA TRP A 72 -17.08 1.55 -14.82
C TRP A 72 -17.76 0.88 -16.01
N THR A 73 -18.28 1.70 -16.92
CA THR A 73 -19.05 1.23 -18.09
C THR A 73 -18.17 0.88 -19.30
N GLY A 74 -16.83 0.95 -19.16
CA GLY A 74 -15.88 0.63 -20.22
C GLY A 74 -15.56 1.78 -21.19
N ASP A 75 -16.28 2.90 -21.13
CA ASP A 75 -16.08 4.07 -22.01
C ASP A 75 -14.95 5.02 -21.56
N ASN A 76 -14.07 4.56 -20.66
CA ASN A 76 -13.00 5.36 -20.02
C ASN A 76 -13.50 6.68 -19.39
N LYS A 77 -14.76 6.69 -18.95
CA LYS A 77 -15.40 7.80 -18.24
C LYS A 77 -15.96 7.28 -16.93
N LEU A 78 -15.88 8.12 -15.91
CA LEU A 78 -16.53 7.93 -14.63
C LEU A 78 -17.55 9.06 -14.48
N GLU A 79 -18.74 8.74 -13.99
CA GLU A 79 -19.72 9.77 -13.65
C GLU A 79 -19.33 10.44 -12.32
N ASP A 80 -20.07 11.48 -11.96
CA ASP A 80 -19.93 12.09 -10.64
C ASP A 80 -20.16 11.03 -9.54
N ASP A 81 -19.42 11.14 -8.44
CA ASP A 81 -19.43 10.17 -7.32
C ASP A 81 -19.01 8.71 -7.64
N ASP A 82 -18.60 8.39 -8.86
CA ASP A 82 -18.13 7.03 -9.17
C ASP A 82 -16.72 6.74 -8.66
N LEU A 83 -15.89 7.77 -8.42
CA LEU A 83 -14.55 7.65 -7.83
C LEU A 83 -14.52 8.23 -6.43
N LYS A 84 -14.22 7.41 -5.42
CA LYS A 84 -14.16 7.85 -4.02
C LYS A 84 -12.88 7.41 -3.34
N TYR A 85 -12.18 8.37 -2.75
CA TYR A 85 -11.07 8.12 -1.84
C TYR A 85 -11.54 8.31 -0.40
N TYR A 86 -11.25 7.33 0.44
CA TYR A 86 -11.54 7.35 1.87
C TYR A 86 -10.23 7.27 2.65
N SER A 87 -10.13 8.08 3.70
CA SER A 87 -9.08 7.98 4.71
C SER A 87 -9.69 8.16 6.10
N VAL A 88 -9.49 7.19 6.97
CA VAL A 88 -9.97 7.21 8.36
C VAL A 88 -8.78 7.08 9.29
N PRO A 89 -8.55 8.06 10.20
CA PRO A 89 -7.44 7.98 11.14
C PRO A 89 -7.47 6.70 11.95
N GLN A 90 -6.30 6.10 12.14
CA GLN A 90 -6.11 4.87 12.92
C GLN A 90 -5.39 5.20 14.22
N ASN A 91 -5.94 4.69 15.33
CA ASN A 91 -5.23 4.74 16.60
C ASN A 91 -4.24 3.57 16.66
N VAL A 92 -2.94 3.85 16.71
CA VAL A 92 -1.86 2.85 16.75
C VAL A 92 -1.11 2.94 18.08
N THR A 93 -0.42 1.87 18.43
CA THR A 93 0.37 1.71 19.65
C THR A 93 1.75 2.33 19.45
N SER A 94 2.21 3.06 20.46
CA SER A 94 3.56 3.63 20.47
C SER A 94 4.59 2.51 20.66
N GLU A 95 5.61 2.48 19.80
CA GLU A 95 6.76 1.56 19.93
C GLU A 95 7.56 1.77 21.23
N GLN A 96 7.41 2.94 21.84
CA GLN A 96 8.01 3.29 23.12
C GLN A 96 6.93 3.84 24.05
N ASN A 97 6.86 3.32 25.28
CA ASN A 97 5.99 3.89 26.30
C ASN A 97 6.70 5.04 27.00
N PHE A 98 6.29 6.27 26.70
CA PHE A 98 6.76 7.46 27.40
C PHE A 98 5.67 7.96 28.34
N ASN A 99 5.83 7.74 29.65
CA ASN A 99 4.96 8.30 30.68
C ASN A 99 3.44 8.12 30.43
N GLY A 100 3.01 6.97 29.88
CA GLY A 100 1.60 6.66 29.66
C GLY A 100 1.03 7.10 28.31
N PHE A 101 1.85 7.64 27.39
CA PHE A 101 1.45 7.83 26.00
C PHE A 101 1.59 6.52 25.22
N GLU A 102 0.58 5.67 25.34
CA GLU A 102 0.60 4.32 24.73
C GLU A 102 0.07 4.30 23.30
N HIS A 103 -0.70 5.32 22.89
CA HIS A 103 -1.31 5.36 21.57
C HIS A 103 -1.29 6.76 20.93
N TYR A 104 -1.30 6.79 19.60
CA TYR A 104 -1.42 8.01 18.81
C TYR A 104 -2.26 7.75 17.54
N ALA A 105 -2.91 8.80 17.05
CA ALA A 105 -3.64 8.74 15.79
C ALA A 105 -2.68 9.00 14.61
N ILE A 106 -2.81 8.18 13.57
CA ILE A 106 -2.20 8.37 12.24
C ILE A 106 -3.30 8.55 11.20
#